data_AF-A0ABD2P890-F1
#
_entry.id   AF-A0ABD2P890-F1
#
_cell.length_a   1.000
_cell.length_b   1.000
_cell.length_c   1.000
_cell.angle_alpha   90.00
_cell.angle_beta   90.00
_cell.angle_gamma   90.00
#
_symmetry.space_group_name_H-M   'P 1'
#
loop_
_entity.id
_entity.type
_entity.pdbx_description
1 polymer ?
#
loop_
_entity_poly.entity_id
_entity_poly.type
_entity_poly.pdbx_seq_one_letter_code
_entity_poly.pdbx_strand_id
1 'polypeptide(L)'
;MSAEKNSRKEKAREKFLKDPTEHNGEIYHHHRRRLKSICKNKKRHYNETKILQIEEKFHNNEIRSFYQEVKKSQTGFTYENTLLKSAKGNLISEPEILMEEWKRHFEKLLNKEVMEERRP
;
A
#
# COMPACT_ATOMS: atom_id res chain seq x y z
N MET A 1 1.33 -8.38 20.41
CA MET A 1 -0.14 -8.47 20.63
C MET A 1 -1.01 -8.68 19.37
N SER A 2 -0.83 -7.93 18.27
CA SER A 2 -1.69 -8.11 17.05
C SER A 2 -1.40 -9.40 16.28
N ALA A 3 -0.11 -9.75 16.14
CA ALA A 3 0.34 -10.97 15.48
C ALA A 3 -0.13 -12.24 16.21
N GLU A 4 -0.04 -12.24 17.53
CA GLU A 4 -0.43 -13.36 18.39
C GLU A 4 -1.93 -13.70 18.27
N LYS A 5 -2.80 -12.69 18.13
CA LYS A 5 -4.25 -12.91 17.96
C LYS A 5 -4.62 -13.39 16.55
N ASN A 6 -3.89 -12.94 15.54
CA ASN A 6 -4.03 -13.50 14.19
C ASN A 6 -3.59 -14.97 14.16
N SER A 7 -2.52 -15.31 14.88
CA SER A 7 -2.05 -16.68 15.08
C SER A 7 -3.11 -17.58 15.74
N ARG A 8 -3.84 -17.10 16.77
CA ARG A 8 -4.94 -17.87 17.40
C ARG A 8 -6.08 -18.18 16.42
N LYS A 9 -6.49 -17.21 15.59
CA LYS A 9 -7.50 -17.41 14.54
C LYS A 9 -7.00 -18.39 13.47
N GLU A 10 -5.73 -18.33 13.10
CA GLU A 10 -5.14 -19.25 12.11
C GLU A 10 -5.06 -20.69 12.65
N LYS A 11 -4.59 -20.87 13.89
CA LYS A 11 -4.58 -22.19 14.55
C LYS A 11 -5.99 -22.79 14.66
N ALA A 12 -6.99 -21.98 15.04
CA ALA A 12 -8.38 -22.43 15.09
C ALA A 12 -8.93 -22.77 13.70
N ARG A 13 -8.53 -22.03 12.67
CA ARG A 13 -8.90 -22.31 11.28
C ARG A 13 -8.30 -23.63 10.80
N GLU A 14 -7.02 -23.86 11.04
CA GLU A 14 -6.35 -25.11 10.71
C GLU A 14 -7.02 -26.31 11.39
N LYS A 15 -7.38 -26.18 12.67
CA LYS A 15 -8.07 -27.24 13.40
C LYS A 15 -9.46 -27.52 12.82
N PHE A 16 -10.24 -26.49 12.53
CA PHE A 16 -11.56 -26.63 11.90
C PHE A 16 -11.48 -27.24 10.48
N LEU A 17 -10.46 -26.90 9.70
CA LEU A 17 -10.26 -27.48 8.37
C LEU A 17 -9.87 -28.97 8.41
N LYS A 18 -9.12 -29.38 9.43
CA LYS A 18 -8.73 -30.79 9.63
C LYS A 18 -9.88 -31.63 10.21
N ASP A 19 -10.65 -31.04 11.13
CA ASP A 19 -11.75 -31.69 11.84
C ASP A 19 -12.93 -30.72 11.99
N PRO A 20 -13.88 -30.71 11.03
CA PRO A 20 -14.98 -29.75 10.97
C PRO A 20 -16.15 -30.13 11.88
N THR A 21 -15.88 -30.27 13.18
CA THR A 21 -16.91 -30.40 14.22
C THR A 21 -17.55 -29.06 14.55
N GLU A 22 -18.78 -29.08 15.05
CA GLU A 22 -19.51 -27.89 15.50
C GLU A 22 -18.70 -27.10 16.54
N HIS A 23 -18.12 -27.79 17.52
CA HIS A 23 -17.27 -27.19 18.54
C HIS A 23 -16.04 -26.47 17.96
N ASN A 24 -15.34 -27.09 16.99
CA ASN A 24 -14.19 -26.44 16.34
C ASN A 24 -14.64 -25.23 15.49
N GLY A 25 -15.83 -25.30 14.88
CA GLY A 25 -16.46 -24.19 14.17
C GLY A 25 -16.75 -23.00 15.09
N GLU A 26 -17.35 -23.24 16.25
CA GLU A 26 -17.61 -22.22 17.27
C GLU A 26 -16.34 -21.49 17.73
N ILE A 27 -15.28 -22.25 18.01
CA ILE A 27 -13.96 -21.70 18.40
C ILE A 27 -13.42 -20.79 17.31
N TYR A 28 -13.44 -21.24 16.05
CA TYR A 28 -13.00 -20.42 14.92
C TYR A 28 -13.83 -19.14 14.77
N HIS A 29 -15.16 -19.24 14.82
CA HIS A 29 -16.06 -18.10 14.71
C HIS A 29 -15.89 -17.11 15.86
N HIS A 30 -15.65 -17.58 17.09
CA HIS A 30 -15.32 -16.74 18.23
C HIS A 30 -14.04 -15.92 17.96
N HIS A 31 -12.94 -16.59 17.58
CA HIS A 31 -11.67 -15.91 17.29
C HIS A 31 -11.78 -14.95 16.11
N ARG A 32 -12.51 -15.31 15.06
CA ARG A 32 -12.77 -14.45 13.89
C ARG A 32 -13.55 -13.19 14.27
N ARG A 33 -14.64 -13.32 15.04
CA ARG A 33 -15.43 -12.17 15.53
C ARG A 33 -14.58 -11.24 16.40
N ARG A 34 -13.82 -11.82 17.33
CA ARG A 34 -12.91 -11.07 18.20
C ARG A 34 -11.84 -10.31 17.41
N LEU A 35 -11.20 -10.95 16.43
CA LEU A 35 -10.19 -10.29 15.59
C LEU A 35 -10.82 -9.17 14.74
N LYS A 36 -11.98 -9.41 14.12
CA LYS A 36 -12.71 -8.40 13.34
C LYS A 36 -13.02 -7.16 14.19
N SER A 37 -13.50 -7.35 15.42
CA SER A 37 -13.76 -6.26 16.36
C SER A 37 -12.49 -5.45 16.66
N ILE A 38 -11.38 -6.14 16.95
CA ILE A 38 -10.09 -5.49 17.21
C ILE A 38 -9.61 -4.68 15.99
N CYS A 39 -9.64 -5.26 14.79
CA CYS A 39 -9.25 -4.57 13.56
C CYS A 39 -10.12 -3.34 13.30
N LYS A 40 -11.43 -3.45 13.52
CA LYS A 40 -12.36 -2.32 13.40
C LYS A 40 -12.02 -1.20 14.38
N ASN A 41 -11.81 -1.53 15.66
CA ASN A 41 -11.47 -0.55 16.69
C ASN A 41 -10.12 0.12 16.41
N LYS A 42 -9.11 -0.65 16.00
CA LYS A 42 -7.81 -0.11 15.60
C LYS A 42 -7.90 0.82 14.39
N LYS A 43 -8.68 0.43 13.37
CA LYS A 43 -8.91 1.28 12.19
C LYS A 43 -9.60 2.58 12.58
N ARG A 44 -10.61 2.50 13.45
CA ARG A 44 -11.31 3.68 13.97
C ARG A 44 -10.36 4.61 14.71
N HIS A 45 -9.58 4.09 15.67
CA HIS A 45 -8.63 4.88 16.43
C HIS A 45 -7.57 5.51 15.52
N TYR A 46 -7.02 4.77 14.55
CA TYR A 46 -6.09 5.31 13.56
C TYR A 46 -6.69 6.47 12.78
N ASN A 47 -7.94 6.33 12.31
CA ASN A 47 -8.64 7.40 11.60
C ASN A 47 -8.87 8.63 12.49
N GLU A 48 -9.29 8.44 13.74
CA GLU A 48 -9.47 9.52 14.72
C GLU A 48 -8.15 10.28 14.95
N THR A 49 -7.06 9.56 15.20
CA THR A 49 -5.72 10.18 15.32
C THR A 49 -5.30 10.90 14.03
N LYS A 50 -5.62 10.34 12.86
CA LYS A 50 -5.29 10.98 11.58
C LYS A 50 -6.06 12.27 11.35
N ILE A 51 -7.32 12.35 11.75
CA ILE A 51 -8.12 13.57 11.67
C ILE A 51 -7.50 14.66 12.54
N LEU A 52 -7.15 14.34 13.80
CA LEU A 52 -6.50 15.29 14.71
C LEU A 52 -5.17 15.82 14.14
N GLN A 53 -4.36 14.95 13.51
CA GLN A 53 -3.11 15.38 12.85
C GLN A 53 -3.35 16.33 11.68
N ILE A 54 -4.43 16.12 10.91
CA ILE A 54 -4.80 17.01 9.80
C ILE A 54 -5.26 18.36 10.35
N GLU A 55 -6.08 18.36 11.41
CA GLU A 55 -6.54 19.59 12.08
C GLU A 55 -5.38 20.40 12.67
N GLU A 56 -4.42 19.73 13.31
CA GLU A 56 -3.21 20.38 13.83
C GLU A 56 -2.42 21.10 12.74
N LYS A 57 -2.29 20.50 11.55
CA LYS A 57 -1.64 21.15 10.39
C LYS A 57 -2.36 22.40 9.92
N PHE A 58 -3.68 22.41 10.01
CA PHE A 58 -4.46 23.61 9.71
C PHE A 58 -4.18 24.71 10.75
N HIS A 59 -4.15 24.38 12.03
CA HIS A 59 -3.82 25.32 13.10
C HIS A 59 -2.38 25.86 13.02
N ASN A 60 -1.44 25.03 12.59
CA ASN A 60 -0.03 25.42 12.39
C ASN A 60 0.21 26.17 11.07
N ASN A 61 -0.85 26.51 10.33
CA ASN A 61 -0.79 27.21 9.05
C ASN A 61 -0.03 26.44 7.94
N GLU A 62 0.06 25.11 8.05
CA GLU A 62 0.67 24.22 7.05
C GLU A 62 -0.34 23.87 5.93
N ILE A 63 -0.85 24.89 5.24
CA ILE A 63 -2.00 24.77 4.32
C ILE A 63 -1.76 23.72 3.22
N ARG A 64 -0.56 23.67 2.64
CA ARG A 64 -0.24 22.69 1.57
C ARG A 64 -0.30 21.27 2.10
N SER A 65 0.30 21.01 3.26
CA SER A 65 0.32 19.69 3.91
C SER A 65 -1.09 19.25 4.28
N PHE A 66 -1.90 20.17 4.82
CA PHE A 66 -3.32 19.94 5.13
C PHE A 66 -4.09 19.42 3.91
N TYR A 67 -4.09 20.16 2.80
CA TYR A 67 -4.84 19.74 1.60
C TYR A 67 -4.30 18.46 0.97
N GLN A 68 -3.00 18.20 1.03
CA GLN A 68 -2.43 16.94 0.57
C GLN A 68 -2.93 15.75 1.39
N GLU A 69 -3.01 15.88 2.71
CA GLU A 69 -3.51 14.80 3.58
C GLU A 69 -5.02 14.61 3.47
N VAL A 70 -5.79 15.69 3.33
CA VAL A 70 -7.23 15.62 3.02
C VAL A 70 -7.46 14.90 1.70
N LYS A 71 -6.69 15.22 0.65
CA LYS A 71 -6.78 14.53 -0.63
C LYS A 71 -6.48 13.04 -0.47
N LYS A 72 -5.39 12.69 0.21
CA LYS A 72 -4.99 11.30 0.47
C LYS A 72 -6.06 10.52 1.24
N SER A 73 -6.71 11.14 2.23
CA SER A 73 -7.74 10.48 3.03
C SER A 73 -9.03 10.19 2.23
N GLN A 74 -9.35 11.02 1.24
CA GLN A 74 -10.49 10.83 0.34
C GLN A 74 -10.24 9.80 -0.77
N THR A 75 -9.05 9.78 -1.35
CA THR A 75 -8.72 8.88 -2.49
C THR A 75 -8.61 7.41 -2.13
N GLY A 76 -8.50 7.07 -0.84
CA GLY A 76 -8.33 5.68 -0.41
C GLY A 76 -6.97 5.11 -0.83
N PHE A 77 -6.89 3.77 -0.95
CA PHE A 77 -5.67 3.10 -1.41
C PHE A 77 -5.57 3.21 -2.93
N THR A 78 -4.61 4.03 -3.40
CA THR A 78 -4.19 4.06 -4.79
C THR A 78 -2.92 3.22 -4.93
N TYR A 79 -2.91 2.26 -5.86
CA TYR A 79 -1.67 1.60 -6.24
C TYR A 79 -0.81 2.62 -6.99
N GLU A 80 0.37 2.94 -6.45
CA GLU A 80 1.37 3.70 -7.21
C GLU A 80 1.85 2.79 -8.35
N ASN A 81 1.39 3.06 -9.57
CA ASN A 81 1.79 2.33 -10.77
C ASN A 81 3.24 2.70 -11.15
N THR A 82 4.22 2.24 -10.38
CA THR A 82 5.65 2.26 -10.76
C THR A 82 6.03 0.96 -11.47
N LEU A 83 5.14 0.46 -12.34
CA LEU A 83 5.42 -0.71 -13.17
C LEU A 83 5.77 -0.24 -14.57
N LEU A 84 7.01 -0.49 -15.00
CA LEU A 84 7.47 -0.22 -16.36
C LEU A 84 7.74 -1.54 -17.08
N LYS A 85 7.23 -1.69 -18.30
CA LYS A 85 7.58 -2.83 -19.15
C LYS A 85 8.87 -2.49 -19.92
N SER A 86 9.93 -3.24 -19.65
CA SER A 86 11.19 -3.13 -20.38
C SER A 86 11.03 -3.56 -21.84
N ALA A 87 11.92 -3.09 -22.72
CA ALA A 87 11.99 -3.52 -24.12
C ALA A 87 12.18 -5.04 -24.29
N LYS A 88 12.75 -5.72 -23.29
CA LYS A 88 12.89 -7.19 -23.25
C LYS A 88 11.61 -7.91 -22.78
N GLY A 89 10.53 -7.19 -22.52
CA GLY A 89 9.26 -7.73 -22.03
C GLY A 89 9.16 -7.91 -20.52
N ASN A 90 10.24 -7.65 -19.77
CA ASN A 90 10.28 -7.78 -18.31
C ASN A 90 9.53 -6.65 -17.60
N LEU A 91 8.88 -6.95 -16.48
CA LEU A 91 8.23 -5.96 -15.62
C LEU A 91 9.24 -5.41 -14.61
N ILE A 92 9.45 -4.10 -14.61
CA ILE A 92 10.33 -3.40 -13.68
C ILE A 92 9.44 -2.70 -12.66
N SER A 93 9.64 -3.02 -11.38
CA SER A 93 8.93 -2.39 -10.24
C SER A 93 9.85 -1.60 -9.31
N GLU A 94 11.17 -1.76 -9.46
CA GLU A 94 12.16 -1.06 -8.62
C GLU A 94 12.29 0.40 -9.08
N PRO A 95 12.07 1.38 -8.18
CA PRO A 95 12.06 2.81 -8.52
C PRO A 95 13.37 3.29 -9.15
N GLU A 96 14.52 2.81 -8.65
CA GLU A 96 15.84 3.19 -9.13
C GLU A 96 16.06 2.72 -10.57
N ILE A 97 15.69 1.47 -10.86
CA ILE A 97 15.79 0.88 -12.21
C ILE A 97 14.83 1.58 -13.17
N LEU A 98 13.62 1.90 -12.70
CA LEU A 98 12.63 2.63 -13.49
C LEU A 98 13.14 4.01 -13.89
N MET A 99 13.81 4.71 -12.99
CA MET A 99 14.41 6.02 -13.27
C MET A 99 15.53 5.93 -14.32
N GLU A 100 16.41 4.93 -14.21
CA GLU A 100 17.51 4.74 -15.18
C GLU A 100 16.98 4.39 -16.58
N GLU A 101 15.93 3.59 -16.66
CA GLU A 101 15.25 3.29 -17.92
C GLU A 101 14.62 4.53 -18.57
N TRP A 102 13.95 5.37 -17.78
CA TRP A 102 13.39 6.63 -18.26
C TRP A 102 14.49 7.58 -18.74
N LYS A 103 15.58 7.71 -17.98
CA LYS A 103 16.75 8.50 -18.37
C LYS A 103 17.28 8.03 -19.73
N ARG A 104 17.55 6.73 -19.87
CA ARG A 104 18.04 6.15 -21.14
C ARG A 104 17.07 6.36 -22.30
N HIS A 105 15.76 6.25 -22.05
CA HIS A 105 14.74 6.49 -23.06
C HIS A 105 14.77 7.94 -23.56
N PHE A 106 14.76 8.92 -22.64
CA PHE A 106 14.75 10.33 -22.98
C PHE A 106 16.08 10.81 -23.58
N GLU A 107 17.23 10.30 -23.11
CA GLU A 107 18.52 10.56 -23.74
C GLU A 107 18.52 10.13 -25.21
N LYS A 108 17.98 8.95 -25.51
CA LYS A 108 17.85 8.48 -26.90
C LYS A 108 16.81 9.25 -27.70
N LEU A 109 15.75 9.73 -27.07
CA LEU A 109 14.67 10.44 -27.76
C LEU A 109 15.10 11.87 -28.12
N LEU A 110 15.69 12.58 -27.16
CA LEU A 110 15.99 14.01 -27.24
C LEU A 110 17.32 14.29 -27.94
N ASN A 111 18.28 13.35 -27.91
CA ASN A 111 19.60 13.55 -28.54
C ASN A 111 19.70 12.93 -29.95
N LYS A 112 18.57 12.62 -30.61
CA LYS A 112 18.56 12.02 -31.96
C LYS A 112 19.09 12.96 -33.04
N GLU A 113 18.80 14.26 -32.97
CA GLU A 113 19.22 15.25 -33.97
C GLU A 113 20.73 15.54 -33.91
N VAL A 114 21.33 15.51 -32.71
CA VAL A 114 22.77 15.76 -32.50
C VAL A 114 23.67 14.66 -33.10
N MET A 115 23.12 13.48 -33.38
CA MET A 115 23.87 12.34 -33.91
C MET A 115 23.83 12.21 -35.43
N GLU A 116 22.91 12.89 -36.14
CA GLU A 116 22.92 12.94 -37.61
C GLU A 116 23.86 14.02 -38.15
N GLU A 117 24.01 15.16 -37.46
CA GLU A 117 24.93 16.25 -37.87
C GLU A 117 26.42 15.95 -37.62
N ARG A 118 26.75 14.85 -36.92
CA ARG A 118 28.13 14.45 -36.60
C ARG A 118 28.66 13.27 -37.42
N ARG A 119 27.94 12.83 -38.45
CA ARG A 119 28.46 11.84 -39.40
C ARG A 119 29.15 12.61 -40.55
N PRO A 120 30.48 12.44 -40.76
CA PRO A 120 31.18 13.05 -41.90
C PRO A 120 30.69 12.48 -43.24
#